data_AF-A0A3S0H358-F1
#
_entry.id   AF-A0A3S0H358-F1
#
_cell.length_a   1.000
_cell.length_b   1.000
_cell.length_c   1.000
_cell.angle_alpha   90.00
_cell.angle_beta   90.00
_cell.angle_gamma   90.00
#
_symmetry.space_group_name_H-M   'P 1'
#
loop_
_entity.id
_entity.type
_entity.pdbx_description
1 polymer ?
#
loop_
_entity_poly.entity_id
_entity_poly.type
_entity_poly.pdbx_seq_one_letter_code
_entity_poly.pdbx_strand_id
1 'polypeptide(L)'
;MQTRLRVSFNANYLDGPTVQQLFYGAMDAGARYSRGFSPAPDTVTFTIYGPYTRVSLQRFWRLLHHHDSFARLLVDGLPYAG
;
A
#
# COMPACT_ATOMS: atom_id res chain seq x y z
N MET A 1 -2.82 -17.86 -3.08
CA MET A 1 -1.65 -16.96 -3.04
C MET A 1 -2.00 -15.76 -2.19
N GLN A 2 -1.14 -15.40 -1.24
CA GLN A 2 -1.31 -14.24 -0.37
C GLN A 2 -0.09 -13.33 -0.56
N THR A 3 -0.32 -12.04 -0.81
CA THR A 3 0.75 -11.04 -0.88
C THR A 3 0.56 -10.02 0.22
N ARG A 4 1.61 -9.78 0.99
CA ARG A 4 1.60 -8.85 2.13
C ARG A 4 2.24 -7.54 1.72
N LEU A 5 1.54 -6.45 1.97
CA LEU A 5 2.04 -5.11 1.77
C LEU A 5 2.31 -4.45 3.11
N ARG A 6 3.45 -3.78 3.23
CA ARG A 6 3.72 -2.85 4.31
C ARG A 6 4.06 -1.50 3.71
N VAL A 7 3.39 -0.47 4.18
CA VAL A 7 3.54 0.90 3.74
C VAL A 7 3.99 1.72 4.93
N SER A 8 5.11 2.40 4.82
CA SER A 8 5.55 3.41 5.80
C SER A 8 5.57 4.77 5.13
N PHE A 9 5.11 5.80 5.82
CA PHE A 9 4.95 7.17 5.30
C PHE A 9 5.27 8.18 6.39
N ASN A 10 5.45 9.44 6.03
CA ASN A 10 5.66 10.51 6.98
C ASN A 10 4.32 11.10 7.42
N ALA A 11 4.04 11.04 8.73
CA ALA A 11 2.79 11.51 9.32
C ALA A 11 2.52 13.01 9.14
N ASN A 12 3.52 13.81 8.76
CA ASN A 12 3.34 15.23 8.45
C ASN A 12 2.74 15.47 7.04
N TYR A 13 2.83 14.49 6.14
CA TYR A 13 2.35 14.60 4.75
C TYR A 13 1.17 13.69 4.44
N LEU A 14 1.09 12.54 5.13
CA LEU A 14 0.06 11.53 4.93
C LEU A 14 -0.40 10.95 6.27
N ASP A 15 -1.66 10.54 6.32
CA ASP A 15 -2.24 9.80 7.44
C ASP A 15 -2.73 8.42 6.99
N GLY A 16 -2.88 7.51 7.96
CA GLY A 16 -3.31 6.13 7.72
C GLY A 16 -4.63 5.99 6.93
N PRO A 17 -5.69 6.78 7.24
CA PRO A 17 -6.91 6.81 6.45
C PRO A 17 -6.70 7.17 4.97
N THR A 18 -5.90 8.21 4.66
CA THR A 18 -5.61 8.58 3.27
C THR A 18 -4.87 7.46 2.54
N VAL A 19 -3.85 6.85 3.17
CA VAL A 19 -3.13 5.71 2.59
C VAL A 19 -4.07 4.54 2.27
N GLN A 20 -5.07 4.29 3.11
CA GLN A 20 -6.10 3.26 2.84
C GLN A 20 -6.97 3.61 1.64
N GLN A 21 -7.42 4.86 1.51
CA GLN A 21 -8.21 5.31 0.36
C GLN A 21 -7.41 5.21 -0.95
N LEU A 22 -6.14 5.64 -0.93
CA LEU A 22 -5.23 5.51 -2.08
C LEU A 22 -5.03 4.04 -2.48
N PHE A 23 -4.88 3.15 -1.50
CA PHE A 23 -4.78 1.72 -1.75
C PHE A 23 -6.04 1.19 -2.43
N TYR A 24 -7.23 1.44 -1.87
CA TYR A 24 -8.49 0.95 -2.42
C TYR A 24 -8.79 1.52 -3.82
N GLY A 25 -8.45 2.78 -4.08
CA GLY A 25 -8.61 3.41 -5.40
C GLY A 25 -7.63 2.88 -6.45
N ALA A 26 -6.48 2.33 -6.03
CA ALA A 26 -5.47 1.79 -6.94
C ALA A 26 -5.72 0.32 -7.34
N MET A 27 -6.43 -0.45 -6.52
CA MET A 27 -6.65 -1.88 -6.75
C MET A 27 -7.71 -2.13 -7.83
N ASP A 28 -7.55 -3.22 -8.57
CA ASP A 28 -8.55 -3.68 -9.54
C ASP A 28 -9.85 -4.13 -8.83
N ALA A 29 -11.00 -3.91 -9.47
CA ALA A 29 -12.34 -4.17 -8.89
C ALA A 29 -12.57 -5.62 -8.42
N GLY A 30 -11.79 -6.58 -8.93
CA GLY A 30 -11.85 -7.99 -8.53
C GLY A 30 -10.87 -8.41 -7.44
N ALA A 31 -9.99 -7.51 -6.98
CA ALA A 31 -8.98 -7.83 -5.98
C ALA A 31 -9.64 -8.03 -4.60
N ARG A 32 -9.30 -9.14 -3.93
CA ARG A 32 -9.71 -9.36 -2.53
C ARG A 32 -8.57 -8.91 -1.63
N TYR A 33 -8.87 -8.09 -0.65
CA TYR A 33 -7.85 -7.57 0.27
C TYR A 33 -8.40 -7.43 1.69
N SER A 34 -7.50 -7.45 2.68
CA SER A 34 -7.77 -7.10 4.06
C SER A 34 -6.75 -6.09 4.56
N ARG A 35 -7.16 -5.29 5.55
CA ARG A 35 -6.27 -4.41 6.28
C ARG A 35 -5.63 -5.19 7.42
N GLY A 36 -4.31 -5.12 7.54
CA GLY A 36 -3.60 -5.67 8.67
C GLY A 36 -3.52 -4.66 9.83
N PHE A 37 -3.09 -5.16 10.98
CA PHE A 37 -2.73 -4.32 12.12
C PHE A 37 -1.31 -3.77 11.95
N SER A 38 -1.09 -2.54 12.39
CA SER A 38 0.23 -1.95 12.56
C SER A 38 0.25 -1.18 13.89
N PRO A 39 1.21 -1.45 14.78
CA PRO A 39 1.36 -0.69 16.03
C PRO A 39 1.99 0.69 15.81
N ALA A 40 2.66 0.91 14.67
CA ALA A 40 3.29 2.18 14.33
C ALA A 40 2.28 3.08 13.58
N PRO A 41 2.04 4.33 14.03
CA PRO A 41 1.00 5.21 13.49
C PRO A 41 1.28 5.70 12.07
N ASP A 42 2.54 5.68 11.66
CA ASP A 42 3.07 6.07 10.36
C ASP A 42 3.22 4.87 9.40
N THR A 43 2.62 3.73 9.76
CA THR A 43 2.72 2.49 9.01
C THR A 43 1.34 1.83 8.85
N VAL A 44 1.02 1.37 7.65
CA VAL A 44 -0.20 0.61 7.34
C VAL A 44 0.18 -0.69 6.62
N THR A 45 -0.50 -1.78 6.97
CA THR A 45 -0.32 -3.08 6.33
C THR A 45 -1.57 -3.52 5.59
N PHE A 46 -1.39 -4.18 4.45
CA PHE A 46 -2.47 -4.77 3.67
C PHE A 46 -2.12 -6.21 3.32
N THR A 47 -3.13 -7.03 3.13
CA THR A 47 -2.99 -8.36 2.57
C THR A 47 -3.88 -8.48 1.35
N ILE A 48 -3.30 -8.88 0.21
CA ILE A 48 -4.05 -9.20 -1.00
C ILE A 48 -4.20 -10.72 -1.07
N TYR A 49 -5.44 -11.19 -1.30
CA TYR A 49 -5.79 -12.58 -1.49
C TYR A 49 -6.11 -12.83 -2.96
N GLY A 50 -5.34 -13.72 -3.59
CA GLY A 50 -5.54 -14.07 -5.00
C GLY A 50 -4.74 -13.18 -5.96
N PRO A 51 -5.11 -13.18 -7.26
CA PRO A 51 -4.37 -12.45 -8.27
C PRO A 51 -4.54 -10.94 -8.09
N TYR A 52 -3.43 -10.21 -8.21
CA TYR A 52 -3.41 -8.77 -8.43
C TYR A 52 -2.65 -8.48 -9.72
N THR A 53 -2.96 -7.38 -10.39
CA THR A 53 -2.14 -6.94 -11.52
C THR A 53 -0.92 -6.18 -11.00
N ARG A 54 0.23 -6.35 -11.65
CA ARG A 54 1.39 -5.48 -11.42
C ARG A 54 1.03 -3.99 -11.55
N VAL A 55 0.05 -3.67 -12.40
CA VAL A 55 -0.46 -2.32 -12.61
C VAL A 55 -1.11 -1.75 -11.36
N SER A 56 -1.88 -2.54 -10.59
CA SER A 56 -2.47 -2.10 -9.32
C SER A 56 -1.41 -1.63 -8.32
N LEU A 57 -0.33 -2.42 -8.14
CA LEU A 57 0.78 -2.03 -7.26
C LEU A 57 1.53 -0.80 -7.75
N GLN A 58 1.75 -0.69 -9.07
CA GLN A 58 2.43 0.46 -9.65
C GLN A 58 1.60 1.75 -9.50
N ARG A 59 0.28 1.68 -9.71
CA ARG A 59 -0.63 2.81 -9.47
C ARG A 59 -0.57 3.25 -8.01
N PHE A 60 -0.66 2.29 -7.09
CA PHE A 60 -0.59 2.58 -5.66
C PHE A 60 0.74 3.25 -5.27
N TRP A 61 1.86 2.70 -5.75
CA TRP A 61 3.19 3.27 -5.51
C TRP A 61 3.32 4.70 -6.01
N ARG A 62 2.83 4.99 -7.23
CA ARG A 62 2.85 6.35 -7.79
C ARG A 62 2.00 7.33 -6.99
N LEU A 63 0.79 6.92 -6.59
CA LEU A 63 -0.10 7.75 -5.76
C LEU A 63 0.56 8.05 -4.41
N LEU A 64 1.12 7.03 -3.76
CA LEU A 64 1.82 7.18 -2.49
C LEU A 64 2.97 8.20 -2.60
N HIS A 65 3.84 8.04 -3.62
CA HIS A 65 4.99 8.92 -3.83
C HIS A 65 4.63 10.34 -4.28
N HIS A 66 3.45 10.53 -4.87
CA HIS A 66 2.96 11.87 -5.22
C HIS A 66 2.61 12.68 -3.96
N HIS A 67 2.07 12.03 -2.94
CA HIS A 67 1.72 12.68 -1.67
C HIS A 67 2.88 12.73 -0.68
N ASP A 68 3.71 11.69 -0.63
CA ASP A 68 4.92 11.63 0.20
C ASP A 68 6.06 10.95 -0.57
N SER A 69 7.01 11.76 -1.02
CA SER A 69 8.18 11.28 -1.77
C SER A 69 9.08 10.32 -0.99
N PHE A 70 8.97 10.30 0.35
CA PHE A 70 9.77 9.44 1.22
C PHE A 70 9.05 8.14 1.59
N ALA A 71 7.78 7.99 1.21
CA ALA A 71 7.01 6.81 1.54
C ALA A 71 7.67 5.55 0.93
N ARG A 72 7.53 4.43 1.63
CA ARG A 72 8.11 3.15 1.22
C ARG A 72 7.01 2.10 1.15
N LEU A 73 7.04 1.32 0.08
CA LEU A 73 6.20 0.15 -0.13
C LEU A 73 7.06 -1.10 -0.10
N LEU A 74 6.75 -2.02 0.80
CA LEU A 74 7.31 -3.37 0.83
C LEU A 74 6.25 -4.37 0.35
N VAL A 75 6.63 -5.25 -0.56
CA VAL A 75 5.83 -6.36 -1.09
C VAL A 75 6.48 -7.66 -0.66
N ASP A 76 5.79 -8.45 0.16
CA ASP A 76 6.30 -9.69 0.77
C ASP A 76 7.66 -9.49 1.49
N GLY A 77 7.85 -8.30 2.08
CA GLY A 77 9.06 -7.91 2.81
C GLY A 77 10.16 -7.29 1.94
N LEU A 78 10.01 -7.27 0.62
CA LEU A 78 10.98 -6.69 -0.31
C LEU A 78 10.58 -5.29 -0.73
N PRO A 79 11.51 -4.34 -0.85
CA PRO A 79 11.23 -3.02 -1.39
C PRO A 79 10.64 -3.10 -2.80
N TYR A 80 9.53 -2.40 -3.02
CA TYR A 80 8.95 -2.23 -4.34
C TYR A 80 9.62 -1.05 -5.04
N ALA A 81 10.41 -1.33 -6.08
CA ALA A 81 10.90 -0.35 -7.02
C ALA A 81 9.93 -0.35 -8.23
N GLY A 82 9.01 0.61 -8.26
CA GLY A 82 7.96 0.73 -9.29
C GLY A 82 8.42 1.32 -10.62
#